data_AF-A0A3B6DPI8-F1
#
_entry.id   AF-A0A3B6DPI8-F1
#
_cell.length_a   1.000
_cell.length_b   1.000
_cell.length_c   1.000
_cell.angle_alpha   90.00
_cell.angle_beta   90.00
_cell.angle_gamma   90.00
#
_symmetry.space_group_name_H-M   'P 1'
#
loop_
_entity.id
_entity.type
_entity.pdbx_description
1 polymer ?
#
loop_
_entity_poly.entity_id
_entity_poly.type
_entity_poly.pdbx_seq_one_letter_code
_entity_poly.pdbx_strand_id
1 'polypeptide(L)'
;MVVAQAPDQQETKSPMERLKEGMDTELRLFAGHREYWQDTNCSKTGRCGRFQDKTTLSPMQFTHYTPGITLPPAAVTGTTVQIYSFKITRLHNDLKWPLYVYGEVAARDTVDRNRNLLFCRSKFYGQVLTENDSSLCLTGPSRAIVAEDHVVFEVKLRIIEGDDEIKDRVLMSLSKRYDGSEQPLCFHGSMCSAELSLGRLAATVQATIVGVCVGKGRWPFECGGRVTCSLYSAEVDDHSCDEVVLLDSAEKIPEDGLDGYISLSRNVVSVQLQGRLKVSIQGIRVYGESDPPVDVHFHPQDCNVCMGSCFVYGTKVDITVAWSRIVRDKMDLLIEGYSYQA
;
A
#
# COMPACT_ATOMS: atom_id res chain seq x y z
N MET A 1 -63.86 -6.55 32.40
CA MET A 1 -63.39 -6.59 31.00
C MET A 1 -61.89 -6.34 31.03
N VAL A 2 -61.09 -7.41 31.11
CA VAL A 2 -59.63 -7.32 31.13
C VAL A 2 -59.19 -7.55 29.69
N VAL A 3 -58.68 -6.50 29.05
CA VAL A 3 -58.13 -6.59 27.69
C VAL A 3 -56.74 -7.21 27.83
N ALA A 4 -56.60 -8.45 27.36
CA ALA A 4 -55.30 -9.09 27.23
C ALA A 4 -54.54 -8.38 26.07
N GLN A 5 -53.44 -7.70 26.41
CA GLN A 5 -52.47 -7.27 25.41
C GLN A 5 -51.79 -8.52 24.84
N ALA A 6 -51.91 -8.71 23.53
CA ALA A 6 -51.12 -9.70 22.80
C ALA A 6 -49.62 -9.32 22.90
N PRO A 7 -48.72 -10.29 23.07
CA PRO A 7 -47.30 -10.02 23.03
C PRO A 7 -46.90 -9.61 21.62
N ASP A 8 -46.26 -8.45 21.52
CA ASP A 8 -45.65 -7.92 20.30
C ASP A 8 -44.56 -8.92 19.84
N GLN A 9 -44.88 -9.77 18.86
CA GLN A 9 -43.92 -10.65 18.24
C GLN A 9 -43.03 -9.78 17.35
N GLN A 10 -41.94 -9.25 17.92
CA GLN A 10 -40.80 -8.82 17.11
C GLN A 10 -40.21 -10.06 16.45
N GLU A 11 -40.65 -10.34 15.22
CA GLU A 11 -39.99 -11.29 14.32
C GLU A 11 -38.49 -10.92 14.27
N THR A 12 -37.68 -11.78 14.88
CA THR A 12 -36.24 -11.61 14.92
C THR A 12 -35.73 -11.94 13.53
N LYS A 13 -35.27 -10.91 12.78
CA LYS A 13 -34.72 -11.06 11.43
C LYS A 13 -33.78 -12.26 11.36
N SER A 14 -33.91 -13.06 10.30
CA SER A 14 -33.04 -14.21 10.09
C SER A 14 -31.57 -13.76 9.98
N PRO A 15 -30.59 -14.63 10.29
CA PRO A 15 -29.18 -14.30 10.13
C PRO A 15 -28.83 -13.80 8.72
N MET A 16 -29.46 -14.36 7.68
CA MET A 16 -29.24 -14.00 6.28
C MET A 16 -29.77 -12.61 5.94
N GLU A 17 -30.92 -12.21 6.51
CA GLU A 17 -31.46 -10.86 6.33
C GLU A 17 -30.60 -9.81 7.03
N ARG A 18 -30.11 -10.12 8.24
CA ARG A 18 -29.19 -9.23 8.98
C ARG A 18 -27.89 -9.03 8.23
N LEU A 19 -27.34 -10.09 7.64
CA LEU A 19 -26.15 -10.02 6.78
C LEU A 19 -26.40 -9.11 5.58
N LYS A 20 -27.50 -9.34 4.86
CA LYS A 20 -27.86 -8.53 3.69
C LYS A 20 -28.00 -7.05 4.05
N GLU A 21 -28.66 -6.74 5.17
CA GLU A 21 -28.81 -5.37 5.67
C GLU A 21 -27.47 -4.72 6.05
N GLY A 22 -26.56 -5.48 6.68
CA GLY A 22 -25.20 -5.02 6.96
C GLY A 22 -24.43 -4.67 5.69
N MET A 23 -24.46 -5.56 4.70
CA MET A 23 -23.81 -5.35 3.40
C MET A 23 -24.40 -4.15 2.65
N ASP A 24 -25.73 -4.01 2.63
CA ASP A 24 -26.41 -2.87 2.01
C ASP A 24 -26.05 -1.56 2.72
N THR A 25 -25.89 -1.59 4.05
CA THR A 25 -25.46 -0.44 4.84
C THR A 25 -24.03 -0.01 4.49
N GLU A 26 -23.09 -0.95 4.38
CA GLU A 26 -21.72 -0.66 3.94
C GLU A 26 -21.68 0.01 2.56
N LEU A 27 -22.43 -0.55 1.61
CA LEU A 27 -22.52 0.01 0.25
C LEU A 27 -23.10 1.42 0.25
N ARG A 28 -24.14 1.68 1.05
CA ARG A 28 -24.75 3.01 1.20
C ARG A 28 -23.79 4.02 1.84
N LEU A 29 -23.10 3.63 2.92
CA LEU A 29 -22.13 4.51 3.59
C LEU A 29 -20.96 4.84 2.65
N PHE A 30 -20.46 3.87 1.91
CA PHE A 30 -19.41 4.12 0.92
C PHE A 30 -19.91 5.01 -0.21
N ALA A 31 -21.15 4.81 -0.70
CA ALA A 31 -21.76 5.68 -1.71
C ALA A 31 -21.88 7.13 -1.21
N GLY A 32 -22.33 7.33 0.04
CA GLY A 32 -22.37 8.64 0.68
C GLY A 32 -20.99 9.29 0.81
N HIS A 33 -19.95 8.53 1.14
CA HIS A 33 -18.55 9.03 1.12
C HIS A 33 -18.13 9.51 -0.28
N ARG A 34 -18.52 8.77 -1.34
CA ARG A 34 -18.25 9.18 -2.73
C ARG A 34 -18.96 10.49 -3.08
N GLU A 35 -20.25 10.60 -2.76
CA GLU A 35 -21.06 11.80 -3.02
C GLU A 35 -20.50 13.00 -2.26
N TYR A 36 -20.23 12.84 -0.97
CA TYR A 36 -19.60 13.87 -0.14
C TYR A 36 -18.26 14.34 -0.71
N TRP A 37 -17.42 13.42 -1.20
CA TRP A 37 -16.19 13.79 -1.88
C TRP A 37 -16.53 14.67 -3.08
N GLN A 38 -17.40 14.21 -3.98
CA GLN A 38 -17.75 14.90 -5.22
C GLN A 38 -18.23 16.33 -4.96
N ASP A 39 -19.10 16.51 -3.97
CA ASP A 39 -19.65 17.82 -3.63
C ASP A 39 -18.60 18.77 -3.04
N THR A 40 -17.74 18.27 -2.15
CA THR A 40 -16.81 19.12 -1.39
C THR A 40 -15.51 19.46 -2.11
N ASN A 41 -15.11 18.65 -3.07
CA ASN A 41 -13.77 18.74 -3.66
C ASN A 41 -13.77 18.92 -5.18
N CYS A 42 -14.87 18.66 -5.92
CA CYS A 42 -14.92 19.00 -7.35
C CYS A 42 -14.85 20.52 -7.61
N SER A 43 -15.17 21.35 -6.61
CA SER A 43 -15.09 22.81 -6.67
C SER A 43 -13.68 23.38 -6.49
N LYS A 44 -12.69 22.56 -6.09
CA LYS A 44 -11.30 22.99 -5.88
C LYS A 44 -10.53 22.89 -7.19
N THR A 45 -10.65 23.92 -8.02
CA THR A 45 -10.01 24.02 -9.34
C THR A 45 -8.53 23.64 -9.29
N GLY A 46 -8.14 22.62 -10.06
CA GLY A 46 -6.76 22.16 -10.24
C GLY A 46 -6.13 21.33 -9.11
N ARG A 47 -6.64 21.44 -7.88
CA ARG A 47 -6.03 20.80 -6.69
C ARG A 47 -6.29 19.30 -6.60
N CYS A 48 -7.49 18.86 -6.96
CA CYS A 48 -7.89 17.45 -6.89
C CYS A 48 -8.75 17.04 -8.08
N GLY A 49 -8.71 15.75 -8.42
CA GLY A 49 -9.46 15.15 -9.53
C GLY A 49 -10.86 14.69 -9.11
N ARG A 50 -11.52 13.92 -9.98
CA ARG A 50 -12.77 13.21 -9.64
C ARG A 50 -12.50 12.13 -8.59
N PHE A 51 -13.56 11.61 -7.97
CA PHE A 51 -13.44 10.54 -6.98
C PHE A 51 -12.59 9.36 -7.45
N GLN A 52 -12.67 8.95 -8.72
CA GLN A 52 -11.91 7.82 -9.22
C GLN A 52 -10.48 8.17 -9.66
N ASP A 53 -10.11 9.44 -9.67
CA ASP A 53 -8.81 9.86 -10.19
C ASP A 53 -7.70 9.40 -9.25
N LYS A 54 -6.61 8.98 -9.88
CA LYS A 54 -5.40 8.51 -9.20
C LYS A 54 -4.43 9.67 -9.07
N THR A 55 -3.55 9.61 -8.08
CA THR A 55 -2.48 10.59 -7.98
C THR A 55 -1.62 10.52 -9.25
N THR A 56 -1.21 11.70 -9.73
CA THR A 56 -0.34 11.86 -10.90
C THR A 56 1.03 12.41 -10.52
N LEU A 57 1.24 12.65 -9.23
CA LEU A 57 2.49 13.13 -8.67
C LEU A 57 3.54 12.02 -8.75
N SER A 58 4.73 12.38 -9.24
CA SER A 58 5.81 11.43 -9.40
C SER A 58 6.41 11.05 -8.03
N PRO A 59 6.72 9.78 -7.79
CA PRO A 59 7.52 9.39 -6.64
C PRO A 59 8.96 9.97 -6.65
N MET A 60 9.43 10.42 -7.82
CA MET A 60 10.77 10.95 -8.02
C MET A 60 10.72 12.45 -8.37
N GLN A 61 9.70 13.16 -7.90
CA GLN A 61 9.40 14.56 -8.28
C GLN A 61 10.62 15.48 -8.17
N PHE A 62 11.42 15.32 -7.11
CA PHE A 62 12.59 16.14 -6.83
C PHE A 62 13.91 15.36 -6.92
N THR A 63 13.91 14.15 -7.50
CA THR A 63 15.12 13.32 -7.60
C THR A 63 16.19 13.96 -8.49
N HIS A 64 15.81 14.69 -9.53
CA HIS A 64 16.75 15.24 -10.51
C HIS A 64 17.57 16.45 -10.00
N TYR A 65 17.31 16.93 -8.79
CA TYR A 65 18.03 18.08 -8.23
C TYR A 65 19.47 17.74 -7.87
N THR A 66 20.34 18.75 -7.91
CA THR A 66 21.76 18.61 -7.54
C THR A 66 21.92 18.69 -6.02
N PRO A 67 22.60 17.73 -5.39
CA PRO A 67 22.88 17.76 -3.95
C PRO A 67 23.58 19.06 -3.53
N GLY A 68 23.19 19.61 -2.38
CA GLY A 68 23.76 20.84 -1.82
C GLY A 68 23.19 22.14 -2.40
N ILE A 69 22.34 22.08 -3.42
CA ILE A 69 21.55 23.22 -3.87
C ILE A 69 20.26 23.31 -3.05
N THR A 70 19.83 24.53 -2.75
CA THR A 70 18.52 24.79 -2.12
C THR A 70 17.41 24.23 -3.02
N LEU A 71 16.66 23.27 -2.48
CA LEU A 71 15.51 22.69 -3.12
C LEU A 71 14.35 23.70 -3.21
N PRO A 72 13.44 23.53 -4.18
CA PRO A 72 12.25 24.36 -4.30
C PRO A 72 11.41 24.35 -3.01
N PRO A 73 10.73 25.45 -2.66
CA PRO A 73 9.81 25.49 -1.51
C PRO A 73 8.75 24.39 -1.50
N ALA A 74 8.33 23.88 -2.67
CA ALA A 74 7.39 22.76 -2.79
C ALA A 74 7.97 21.41 -2.30
N ALA A 75 9.29 21.28 -2.24
CA ALA A 75 10.00 20.09 -1.78
C ALA A 75 10.22 20.14 -0.26
N VAL A 76 9.47 19.34 0.49
CA VAL A 76 9.53 19.35 1.95
C VAL A 76 9.97 18.00 2.51
N THR A 77 10.42 18.01 3.77
CA THR A 77 10.29 16.85 4.65
C THR A 77 9.04 17.02 5.46
N GLY A 78 8.30 15.94 5.66
CA GLY A 78 7.10 15.98 6.47
C GLY A 78 6.77 14.62 7.05
N THR A 79 5.63 14.58 7.73
CA THR A 79 5.07 13.37 8.30
C THR A 79 4.42 12.55 7.22
N THR A 80 4.75 11.26 7.13
CA THR A 80 4.15 10.32 6.18
C THR A 80 3.67 9.05 6.88
N VAL A 81 2.82 8.29 6.20
CA VAL A 81 2.40 6.96 6.64
C VAL A 81 3.04 5.91 5.72
N GLN A 82 3.83 5.03 6.33
CA GLN A 82 4.36 3.83 5.69
C GLN A 82 3.34 2.70 5.84
N ILE A 83 2.99 2.06 4.74
CA ILE A 83 2.09 0.90 4.73
C ILE A 83 2.93 -0.37 4.73
N TYR A 84 2.69 -1.30 5.65
CA TYR A 84 3.40 -2.57 5.71
C TYR A 84 2.59 -3.70 5.09
N SER A 85 1.35 -3.89 5.54
CA SER A 85 0.48 -4.97 5.05
C SER A 85 -1.00 -4.63 5.19
N PHE A 86 -1.83 -5.27 4.36
CA PHE A 86 -3.28 -5.33 4.57
C PHE A 86 -3.67 -6.80 4.67
N LYS A 87 -4.17 -7.22 5.83
CA LYS A 87 -4.45 -8.62 6.15
C LYS A 87 -5.93 -8.82 6.45
N ILE A 88 -6.54 -9.83 5.85
CA ILE A 88 -7.85 -10.33 6.27
C ILE A 88 -7.64 -11.18 7.52
N THR A 89 -8.20 -10.76 8.66
CA THR A 89 -7.93 -11.37 9.96
C THR A 89 -9.01 -12.34 10.41
N ARG A 90 -10.25 -12.14 9.94
CA ARG A 90 -11.36 -13.02 10.30
C ARG A 90 -12.42 -13.05 9.21
N LEU A 91 -12.94 -14.24 8.91
CA LEU A 91 -14.10 -14.44 8.06
C LEU A 91 -15.37 -14.56 8.92
N HIS A 92 -16.50 -14.09 8.39
CA HIS A 92 -17.81 -14.12 9.04
C HIS A 92 -18.83 -14.88 8.18
N ASN A 93 -19.97 -15.25 8.77
CA ASN A 93 -21.15 -15.79 8.07
C ASN A 93 -20.87 -16.97 7.13
N ASP A 94 -20.18 -17.98 7.65
CA ASP A 94 -19.84 -19.23 6.97
C ASP A 94 -18.95 -19.09 5.72
N LEU A 95 -18.39 -17.91 5.47
CA LEU A 95 -17.39 -17.71 4.44
C LEU A 95 -16.12 -18.51 4.80
N LYS A 96 -15.61 -19.28 3.84
CA LYS A 96 -14.47 -20.19 4.04
C LYS A 96 -13.30 -19.83 3.14
N TRP A 97 -12.10 -20.12 3.65
CA TRP A 97 -10.89 -20.14 2.83
C TRP A 97 -10.92 -21.33 1.85
N PRO A 98 -10.24 -21.23 0.70
CA PRO A 98 -9.54 -20.05 0.18
C PRO A 98 -10.50 -19.01 -0.45
N LEU A 99 -10.04 -17.76 -0.55
CA LEU A 99 -10.79 -16.67 -1.18
C LEU A 99 -10.09 -16.18 -2.44
N TYR A 100 -10.78 -16.19 -3.58
CA TYR A 100 -10.30 -15.49 -4.77
C TYR A 100 -10.74 -14.02 -4.73
N VAL A 101 -9.85 -13.15 -4.25
CA VAL A 101 -10.11 -11.73 -3.94
C VAL A 101 -9.65 -10.82 -5.08
N TYR A 102 -10.47 -9.84 -5.43
CA TYR A 102 -10.10 -8.76 -6.34
C TYR A 102 -10.73 -7.42 -5.90
N GLY A 103 -10.31 -6.31 -6.50
CA GLY A 103 -10.81 -4.97 -6.16
C GLY A 103 -9.68 -4.01 -5.85
N GLU A 104 -9.95 -3.03 -4.99
CA GLU A 104 -9.08 -1.88 -4.74
C GLU A 104 -8.97 -1.56 -3.25
N VAL A 105 -7.74 -1.25 -2.81
CA VAL A 105 -7.46 -0.55 -1.55
C VAL A 105 -6.68 0.71 -1.90
N ALA A 106 -7.09 1.86 -1.39
CA ALA A 106 -6.47 3.14 -1.71
C ALA A 106 -6.33 4.02 -0.46
N ALA A 107 -5.33 4.89 -0.48
CA ALA A 107 -5.19 5.99 0.47
C ALA A 107 -5.42 7.33 -0.25
N ARG A 108 -5.95 8.31 0.48
CA ARG A 108 -5.99 9.72 0.07
C ARG A 108 -5.38 10.58 1.16
N ASP A 109 -4.35 11.32 0.79
CA ASP A 109 -3.81 12.40 1.62
C ASP A 109 -4.32 13.77 1.13
N THR A 110 -3.86 14.83 1.76
CA THR A 110 -4.26 16.20 1.41
C THR A 110 -3.45 16.84 0.30
N VAL A 111 -2.40 16.17 -0.20
CA VAL A 111 -1.48 16.72 -1.23
C VAL A 111 -2.21 17.00 -2.54
N ASP A 112 -2.90 15.99 -3.07
CA ASP A 112 -3.74 16.11 -4.27
C ASP A 112 -5.14 15.49 -4.10
N ARG A 113 -5.42 14.87 -2.93
CA ARG A 113 -6.69 14.20 -2.58
C ARG A 113 -7.11 13.09 -3.55
N ASN A 114 -6.24 12.72 -4.48
CA ASN A 114 -6.47 11.66 -5.43
C ASN A 114 -6.12 10.32 -4.81
N ARG A 115 -6.57 9.24 -5.44
CA ARG A 115 -6.31 7.89 -4.94
C ARG A 115 -4.85 7.51 -5.16
N ASN A 116 -4.17 7.17 -4.07
CA ASN A 116 -2.91 6.47 -4.08
C ASN A 116 -3.20 4.98 -3.84
N LEU A 117 -3.19 4.18 -4.90
CA LEU A 117 -3.60 2.78 -4.83
C LEU A 117 -2.56 1.96 -4.06
N LEU A 118 -3.02 1.19 -3.08
CA LEU A 118 -2.20 0.26 -2.28
C LEU A 118 -2.33 -1.17 -2.82
N PHE A 119 -3.53 -1.54 -3.27
CA PHE A 119 -3.85 -2.80 -3.91
C PHE A 119 -4.84 -2.51 -5.05
N CYS A 120 -4.64 -3.13 -6.21
CA CYS A 120 -5.56 -3.03 -7.33
C CYS A 120 -5.46 -4.27 -8.21
N ARG A 121 -6.49 -5.11 -8.18
CA ARG A 121 -6.59 -6.31 -9.00
C ARG A 121 -7.94 -6.34 -9.70
N SER A 122 -7.93 -6.61 -11.00
CA SER A 122 -9.16 -6.85 -11.75
C SER A 122 -9.73 -8.23 -11.42
N LYS A 123 -10.99 -8.46 -11.79
CA LYS A 123 -11.66 -9.76 -11.63
C LYS A 123 -10.88 -10.92 -12.30
N PHE A 124 -10.19 -10.67 -13.41
CA PHE A 124 -9.43 -11.68 -14.15
C PHE A 124 -8.05 -11.99 -13.58
N TYR A 125 -7.53 -11.12 -12.71
CA TYR A 125 -6.20 -11.23 -12.12
C TYR A 125 -6.28 -11.12 -10.59
N GLY A 126 -7.30 -11.73 -9.99
CA GLY A 126 -7.49 -11.77 -8.55
C GLY A 126 -6.36 -12.54 -7.85
N GLN A 127 -6.30 -12.37 -6.54
CA GLN A 127 -5.36 -13.07 -5.66
C GLN A 127 -6.11 -14.14 -4.87
N VAL A 128 -5.57 -15.35 -4.83
CA VAL A 128 -6.05 -16.37 -3.90
C VAL A 128 -5.45 -16.10 -2.53
N LEU A 129 -6.31 -15.93 -1.52
CA LEU A 129 -5.93 -15.84 -0.12
C LEU A 129 -6.29 -17.15 0.58
N THR A 130 -5.45 -17.56 1.51
CA THR A 130 -5.67 -18.75 2.35
C THR A 130 -5.64 -18.36 3.82
N GLU A 131 -5.97 -19.29 4.72
CA GLU A 131 -5.86 -19.03 6.16
C GLU A 131 -4.42 -18.73 6.60
N ASN A 132 -3.45 -19.41 5.97
CA ASN A 132 -2.02 -19.24 6.28
C ASN A 132 -1.41 -18.01 5.59
N ASP A 133 -1.97 -17.61 4.45
CA ASP A 133 -1.55 -16.44 3.67
C ASP A 133 -2.77 -15.58 3.30
N SER A 134 -3.18 -14.75 4.27
CA SER A 134 -4.38 -13.91 4.18
C SER A 134 -4.06 -12.43 3.91
N SER A 135 -2.83 -12.13 3.50
CA SER A 135 -2.35 -10.77 3.22
C SER A 135 -2.45 -10.43 1.73
N LEU A 136 -2.93 -9.23 1.43
CA LEU A 136 -2.96 -8.75 0.06
C LEU A 136 -1.54 -8.46 -0.44
N CYS A 137 -1.25 -8.88 -1.67
CA CYS A 137 -0.04 -8.51 -2.40
C CYS A 137 -0.16 -7.05 -2.85
N LEU A 138 0.35 -6.14 -2.01
CA LEU A 138 0.26 -4.70 -2.23
C LEU A 138 1.10 -4.26 -3.44
N THR A 139 0.50 -3.44 -4.29
CA THR A 139 1.12 -2.88 -5.50
C THR A 139 1.53 -1.43 -5.37
N GLY A 140 1.26 -0.81 -4.22
CA GLY A 140 1.63 0.55 -3.93
C GLY A 140 1.99 0.78 -2.47
N PRO A 141 2.17 2.04 -2.07
CA PRO A 141 1.71 3.24 -2.78
C PRO A 141 2.57 3.61 -3.99
N SER A 142 2.04 4.49 -4.85
CA SER A 142 2.72 5.07 -6.03
C SER A 142 3.62 6.28 -5.70
N ARG A 143 3.43 6.86 -4.51
CA ARG A 143 4.26 7.91 -3.89
C ARG A 143 4.05 7.88 -2.37
N ALA A 144 4.86 8.57 -1.59
CA ALA A 144 4.68 8.70 -0.15
C ALA A 144 3.28 9.25 0.17
N ILE A 145 2.64 8.70 1.22
CA ILE A 145 1.34 9.14 1.72
C ILE A 145 1.59 10.17 2.80
N VAL A 146 1.28 11.43 2.53
CA VAL A 146 1.55 12.53 3.48
C VAL A 146 0.46 12.54 4.56
N ALA A 147 0.88 12.66 5.81
CA ALA A 147 0.02 12.58 6.99
C ALA A 147 0.25 13.76 7.95
N GLU A 148 0.44 14.95 7.39
CA GLU A 148 0.32 16.21 8.13
C GLU A 148 -1.13 16.45 8.57
N ASP A 149 -2.07 16.11 7.68
CA ASP A 149 -3.50 16.04 7.94
C ASP A 149 -3.99 14.58 8.02
N HIS A 150 -5.30 14.41 8.15
CA HIS A 150 -5.94 13.11 8.07
C HIS A 150 -5.73 12.42 6.70
N VAL A 151 -5.54 11.11 6.75
CA VAL A 151 -5.52 10.23 5.58
C VAL A 151 -6.84 9.48 5.52
N VAL A 152 -7.46 9.37 4.34
CA VAL A 152 -8.65 8.54 4.15
C VAL A 152 -8.26 7.25 3.44
N PHE A 153 -8.51 6.11 4.08
CA PHE A 153 -8.38 4.79 3.47
C PHE A 153 -9.71 4.33 2.92
N GLU A 154 -9.69 3.81 1.69
CA GLU A 154 -10.83 3.30 0.96
C GLU A 154 -10.58 1.83 0.61
N VAL A 155 -11.50 0.94 1.03
CA VAL A 155 -11.43 -0.50 0.77
C VAL A 155 -12.67 -0.92 -0.01
N LYS A 156 -12.44 -1.53 -1.18
CA LYS A 156 -13.47 -2.15 -2.02
C LYS A 156 -12.97 -3.48 -2.53
N LEU A 157 -13.23 -4.53 -1.76
CA LEU A 157 -12.84 -5.89 -2.09
C LEU A 157 -14.07 -6.71 -2.45
N ARG A 158 -13.89 -7.59 -3.42
CA ARG A 158 -14.88 -8.53 -3.91
C ARG A 158 -14.27 -9.92 -4.01
N ILE A 159 -15.11 -10.94 -3.99
CA ILE A 159 -14.73 -12.33 -4.13
C ILE A 159 -15.55 -13.02 -5.20
N ILE A 160 -14.99 -14.09 -5.74
CA ILE A 160 -15.69 -15.04 -6.59
C ILE A 160 -15.88 -16.32 -5.78
N GLU A 161 -17.13 -16.76 -5.67
CA GLU A 161 -17.52 -18.03 -5.02
C GLU A 161 -18.21 -18.97 -6.02
N GLY A 162 -17.98 -20.28 -5.88
CA GLY A 162 -18.74 -21.34 -6.57
C GLY A 162 -17.99 -22.01 -7.74
N ASP A 163 -18.11 -23.34 -7.82
CA ASP A 163 -17.54 -24.15 -8.90
C ASP A 163 -18.44 -24.17 -10.16
N ASP A 164 -19.77 -24.23 -9.98
CA ASP A 164 -20.74 -24.37 -11.08
C ASP A 164 -21.45 -23.06 -11.48
N GLU A 165 -21.60 -22.11 -10.55
CA GLU A 165 -22.14 -20.76 -10.79
C GLU A 165 -21.23 -19.72 -10.12
N ILE A 166 -20.40 -19.04 -10.91
CA ILE A 166 -19.49 -17.98 -10.47
C ILE A 166 -20.31 -16.82 -9.87
N LYS A 167 -20.41 -16.76 -8.54
CA LYS A 167 -21.10 -15.71 -7.80
C LYS A 167 -20.12 -14.62 -7.39
N ASP A 168 -20.37 -13.43 -7.92
CA ASP A 168 -19.57 -12.24 -7.65
C ASP A 168 -20.13 -11.49 -6.44
N ARG A 169 -19.38 -11.47 -5.33
CA ARG A 169 -19.85 -10.94 -4.04
C ARG A 169 -18.95 -9.85 -3.49
N VAL A 170 -19.53 -8.92 -2.74
CA VAL A 170 -18.79 -7.90 -2.00
C VAL A 170 -18.19 -8.56 -0.76
N LEU A 171 -16.87 -8.44 -0.59
CA LEU A 171 -16.16 -8.89 0.61
C LEU A 171 -16.09 -7.76 1.65
N MET A 172 -15.77 -6.54 1.22
CA MET A 172 -15.69 -5.37 2.09
C MET A 172 -15.84 -4.09 1.26
N SER A 173 -16.67 -3.14 1.72
CA SER A 173 -16.81 -1.83 1.09
C SER A 173 -16.85 -0.73 2.16
N LEU A 174 -15.68 -0.27 2.60
CA LEU A 174 -15.53 0.65 3.73
C LEU A 174 -14.61 1.82 3.41
N SER A 175 -14.85 2.96 4.05
CA SER A 175 -13.91 4.09 4.08
C SER A 175 -13.65 4.50 5.53
N LYS A 176 -12.39 4.70 5.90
CA LYS A 176 -12.00 5.07 7.26
C LYS A 176 -11.01 6.23 7.23
N ARG A 177 -11.24 7.23 8.10
CA ARG A 177 -10.31 8.34 8.33
C ARG A 177 -9.27 7.91 9.36
N TYR A 178 -8.02 8.21 9.08
CA TYR A 178 -6.88 8.00 9.95
C TYR A 178 -6.27 9.35 10.33
N ASP A 179 -6.11 9.58 11.64
CA ASP A 179 -5.58 10.82 12.23
C ASP A 179 -4.25 10.60 12.99
N GLY A 180 -3.74 9.37 13.00
CA GLY A 180 -2.54 9.01 13.76
C GLY A 180 -2.78 8.18 15.01
N SER A 181 -4.03 7.98 15.44
CA SER A 181 -4.34 7.40 16.76
C SER A 181 -4.33 5.87 16.84
N GLU A 182 -4.56 5.17 15.73
CA GLU A 182 -4.81 3.71 15.71
C GLU A 182 -3.75 2.96 14.87
N GLN A 183 -3.01 2.04 15.48
CA GLN A 183 -2.01 1.18 14.82
C GLN A 183 -2.07 -0.24 15.42
N PRO A 184 -2.40 -1.30 14.64
CA PRO A 184 -2.83 -1.26 13.24
C PRO A 184 -4.23 -0.65 13.08
N LEU A 185 -4.58 -0.21 11.86
CA LEU A 185 -5.92 0.32 11.56
C LEU A 185 -6.89 -0.81 11.22
N CYS A 186 -7.91 -1.01 12.05
CA CYS A 186 -8.88 -2.09 11.91
C CYS A 186 -10.07 -1.71 11.01
N PHE A 187 -10.51 -2.65 10.18
CA PHE A 187 -11.71 -2.59 9.34
C PHE A 187 -12.64 -3.74 9.70
N HIS A 188 -13.90 -3.42 10.00
CA HIS A 188 -14.93 -4.40 10.34
C HIS A 188 -16.03 -4.36 9.29
N GLY A 189 -15.98 -5.30 8.36
CA GLY A 189 -17.02 -5.53 7.37
C GLY A 189 -17.94 -6.68 7.76
N SER A 190 -19.02 -6.83 7.00
CA SER A 190 -20.08 -7.81 7.23
C SER A 190 -19.62 -9.22 6.89
N MET A 191 -18.75 -9.37 5.88
CA MET A 191 -18.23 -10.68 5.47
C MET A 191 -16.86 -11.00 6.08
N CYS A 192 -16.06 -9.99 6.44
CA CYS A 192 -14.75 -10.19 7.06
C CYS A 192 -14.29 -8.98 7.89
N SER A 193 -13.34 -9.22 8.78
CA SER A 193 -12.52 -8.19 9.40
C SER A 193 -11.14 -8.17 8.75
N ALA A 194 -10.54 -6.97 8.68
CA ALA A 194 -9.21 -6.78 8.13
C ALA A 194 -8.41 -5.76 8.97
N GLU A 195 -7.10 -5.85 8.89
CA GLU A 195 -6.16 -4.95 9.55
C GLU A 195 -5.19 -4.39 8.53
N LEU A 196 -4.97 -3.07 8.59
CA LEU A 196 -3.94 -2.36 7.84
C LEU A 196 -2.80 -2.03 8.81
N SER A 197 -1.69 -2.76 8.68
CA SER A 197 -0.46 -2.45 9.40
C SER A 197 0.23 -1.25 8.74
N LEU A 198 0.51 -0.23 9.54
CA LEU A 198 1.07 1.03 9.09
C LEU A 198 1.89 1.69 10.19
N GLY A 199 2.89 2.47 9.80
CA GLY A 199 3.71 3.29 10.70
C GLY A 199 3.64 4.78 10.31
N ARG A 200 3.53 5.67 11.30
CA ARG A 200 3.57 7.12 11.08
C ARG A 200 4.99 7.62 11.34
N LEU A 201 5.62 8.20 10.33
CA LEU A 201 7.03 8.58 10.34
C LEU A 201 7.16 10.10 10.17
N ALA A 202 7.86 10.76 11.09
CA ALA A 202 8.13 12.19 11.02
C ALA A 202 9.42 12.48 10.23
N ALA A 203 9.52 13.70 9.68
CA ALA A 203 10.70 14.19 8.95
C ALA A 203 11.21 13.21 7.87
N THR A 204 10.30 12.78 7.00
CA THR A 204 10.60 11.77 5.98
C THR A 204 10.97 12.34 4.62
N VAL A 205 11.77 11.57 3.89
CA VAL A 205 11.96 11.62 2.45
C VAL A 205 11.38 10.36 1.82
N GLN A 206 11.18 10.41 0.53
CA GLN A 206 10.72 9.27 -0.24
C GLN A 206 11.91 8.56 -0.90
N ALA A 207 11.96 7.24 -0.75
CA ALA A 207 12.87 6.38 -1.50
C ALA A 207 12.07 5.56 -2.51
N THR A 208 12.52 5.58 -3.77
CA THR A 208 11.97 4.75 -4.84
C THR A 208 13.03 3.75 -5.24
N ILE A 209 12.77 2.46 -5.05
CA ILE A 209 13.64 1.38 -5.52
C ILE A 209 13.46 1.27 -7.02
N VAL A 210 14.32 1.96 -7.77
CA VAL A 210 14.24 2.07 -9.23
C VAL A 210 14.46 0.71 -9.88
N GLY A 211 15.36 -0.09 -9.32
CA GLY A 211 15.59 -1.43 -9.81
C GLY A 211 16.48 -2.25 -8.89
N VAL A 212 16.25 -3.56 -8.95
CA VAL A 212 17.12 -4.60 -8.42
C VAL A 212 17.58 -5.40 -9.63
N CYS A 213 18.86 -5.26 -10.00
CA CYS A 213 19.45 -5.80 -11.22
C CYS A 213 20.44 -6.90 -10.86
N VAL A 214 20.20 -8.11 -11.36
CA VAL A 214 21.08 -9.25 -11.19
C VAL A 214 22.12 -9.23 -12.31
N GLY A 215 23.40 -9.22 -11.91
CA GLY A 215 24.51 -9.27 -12.84
C GLY A 215 24.71 -10.66 -13.46
N LYS A 216 25.71 -10.76 -14.35
CA LYS A 216 26.07 -12.04 -14.97
C LYS A 216 26.51 -13.05 -13.90
N GLY A 217 25.94 -14.24 -13.93
CA GLY A 217 26.24 -15.30 -12.98
C GLY A 217 25.12 -16.31 -12.89
N ARG A 218 25.09 -17.06 -11.79
CA ARG A 218 23.98 -17.96 -11.47
C ARG A 218 22.76 -17.14 -11.07
N TRP A 219 21.59 -17.42 -11.66
CA TRP A 219 20.37 -16.72 -11.28
C TRP A 219 19.97 -17.07 -9.84
N PRO A 220 19.86 -16.09 -8.92
CA PRO A 220 19.62 -16.37 -7.51
C PRO A 220 18.16 -16.68 -7.17
N PHE A 221 17.23 -16.53 -8.13
CA PHE A 221 15.78 -16.67 -7.92
C PHE A 221 15.16 -17.83 -8.71
N GLU A 222 15.93 -18.91 -8.93
CA GLU A 222 15.49 -20.12 -9.65
C GLU A 222 14.29 -20.82 -8.99
N CYS A 223 14.16 -20.71 -7.66
CA CYS A 223 13.06 -21.29 -6.89
C CYS A 223 12.20 -20.23 -6.18
N GLY A 224 12.29 -18.98 -6.65
CA GLY A 224 11.65 -17.82 -6.04
C GLY A 224 12.56 -17.05 -5.11
N GLY A 225 11.97 -16.08 -4.43
CA GLY A 225 12.66 -15.21 -3.49
C GLY A 225 11.87 -13.99 -3.08
N ARG A 226 12.52 -13.22 -2.22
CA ARG A 226 11.91 -12.14 -1.46
C ARG A 226 12.84 -10.93 -1.46
N VAL A 227 12.26 -9.76 -1.67
CA VAL A 227 12.92 -8.46 -1.55
C VAL A 227 12.10 -7.62 -0.58
N THR A 228 12.71 -7.25 0.53
CA THR A 228 12.06 -6.42 1.56
C THR A 228 12.86 -5.15 1.83
N CYS A 229 12.17 -4.15 2.35
CA CYS A 229 12.76 -2.97 2.96
C CYS A 229 12.39 -2.94 4.43
N SER A 230 13.33 -2.60 5.30
CA SER A 230 13.03 -2.22 6.68
C SER A 230 13.72 -0.90 7.03
N LEU A 231 13.16 -0.24 8.03
CA LEU A 231 13.58 1.07 8.48
C LEU A 231 14.24 0.95 9.84
N TYR A 232 15.34 1.67 10.02
CA TYR A 232 16.03 1.78 11.29
C TYR A 232 16.08 3.23 11.71
N SER A 233 15.60 3.54 12.92
CA SER A 233 15.88 4.81 13.57
C SER A 233 17.06 4.62 14.51
N ALA A 234 18.01 5.56 14.51
CA ALA A 234 19.12 5.55 15.47
C ALA A 234 18.69 5.96 16.89
N GLU A 235 17.49 6.56 17.03
CA GLU A 235 17.01 7.15 18.29
C GLU A 235 16.24 6.18 19.18
N VAL A 236 15.77 5.07 18.62
CA VAL A 236 15.00 4.06 19.35
C VAL A 236 15.62 2.73 19.00
N ASP A 237 16.14 2.01 20.02
CA ASP A 237 16.65 0.64 19.91
C ASP A 237 15.47 -0.34 19.74
N ASP A 238 14.54 0.00 18.84
CA ASP A 238 13.33 -0.72 18.55
C ASP A 238 13.61 -1.67 17.38
N HIS A 239 13.66 -2.95 17.70
CA HIS A 239 13.84 -4.04 16.75
C HIS A 239 12.52 -4.55 16.17
N SER A 240 11.39 -3.85 16.35
CA SER A 240 10.17 -4.14 15.58
C SER A 240 10.34 -3.67 14.12
N CYS A 241 11.12 -4.43 13.35
CA CYS A 241 11.37 -4.16 11.94
C CYS A 241 10.17 -4.61 11.10
N ASP A 242 9.06 -3.87 11.17
CA ASP A 242 7.98 -4.03 10.21
C ASP A 242 8.54 -3.90 8.80
N GLU A 243 8.42 -4.98 8.02
CA GLU A 243 8.99 -5.05 6.69
C GLU A 243 8.01 -4.55 5.65
N VAL A 244 8.51 -3.72 4.75
CA VAL A 244 7.88 -3.45 3.47
C VAL A 244 8.30 -4.53 2.50
N VAL A 245 7.36 -5.38 2.11
CA VAL A 245 7.58 -6.36 1.06
C VAL A 245 7.48 -5.69 -0.31
N LEU A 246 8.58 -5.70 -1.07
CA LEU A 246 8.62 -5.21 -2.46
C LEU A 246 8.32 -6.33 -3.44
N LEU A 247 8.75 -7.54 -3.11
CA LEU A 247 8.52 -8.77 -3.86
C LEU A 247 8.54 -9.95 -2.90
N ASP A 248 7.59 -10.85 -3.07
CA ASP A 248 7.59 -12.16 -2.43
C ASP A 248 7.02 -13.15 -3.43
N SER A 249 7.84 -14.11 -3.85
CA SER A 249 7.46 -15.11 -4.82
C SER A 249 7.99 -16.47 -4.40
N ALA A 250 7.10 -17.43 -4.23
CA ALA A 250 7.44 -18.84 -4.04
C ALA A 250 7.77 -19.55 -5.36
N GLU A 251 7.58 -18.88 -6.50
CA GLU A 251 7.81 -19.43 -7.84
C GLU A 251 9.05 -18.83 -8.47
N LYS A 252 9.60 -19.51 -9.47
CA LYS A 252 10.75 -19.01 -10.25
C LYS A 252 10.47 -17.61 -10.76
N ILE A 253 11.39 -16.68 -10.47
CA ILE A 253 11.41 -15.36 -11.11
C ILE A 253 12.17 -15.52 -12.44
N PRO A 254 11.57 -15.21 -13.61
CA PRO A 254 12.25 -15.35 -14.89
C PRO A 254 13.47 -14.42 -15.01
N GLU A 255 14.58 -14.94 -15.55
CA GLU A 255 15.79 -14.17 -15.90
C GLU A 255 15.58 -13.34 -17.19
N ASP A 256 14.80 -13.91 -18.12
CA ASP A 256 14.80 -13.50 -19.52
C ASP A 256 13.60 -12.59 -19.81
N GLY A 257 13.82 -11.27 -19.73
CA GLY A 257 12.81 -10.31 -20.17
C GLY A 257 13.05 -8.86 -19.77
N LEU A 258 13.93 -8.61 -18.80
CA LEU A 258 14.17 -7.28 -18.24
C LEU A 258 15.67 -6.98 -18.06
N ASP A 259 16.57 -7.51 -18.89
CA ASP A 259 18.02 -7.25 -18.80
C ASP A 259 18.61 -7.46 -17.38
N GLY A 260 18.16 -8.51 -16.69
CA GLY A 260 18.56 -8.85 -15.31
C GLY A 260 17.78 -8.13 -14.21
N TYR A 261 16.88 -7.19 -14.55
CA TYR A 261 16.03 -6.53 -13.56
C TYR A 261 14.90 -7.43 -13.07
N ILE A 262 14.61 -7.31 -11.78
CA ILE A 262 13.49 -8.01 -11.13
C ILE A 262 12.26 -7.10 -11.11
N SER A 263 11.12 -7.64 -11.51
CA SER A 263 9.84 -6.93 -11.42
C SER A 263 9.33 -6.91 -9.97
N LEU A 264 9.46 -5.76 -9.31
CA LEU A 264 8.90 -5.54 -7.96
C LEU A 264 7.39 -5.32 -8.03
N SER A 265 6.66 -5.80 -7.02
CA SER A 265 5.22 -5.55 -6.86
C SER A 265 4.92 -4.09 -6.51
N ARG A 266 5.79 -3.50 -5.69
CA ARG A 266 5.78 -2.09 -5.28
C ARG A 266 7.22 -1.64 -5.01
N ASN A 267 7.48 -0.34 -5.07
CA ASN A 267 8.84 0.18 -5.02
C ASN A 267 9.01 1.50 -4.26
N VAL A 268 7.96 2.03 -3.63
CA VAL A 268 8.02 3.29 -2.89
C VAL A 268 7.96 3.04 -1.39
N VAL A 269 8.90 3.68 -0.67
CA VAL A 269 8.96 3.69 0.80
C VAL A 269 9.22 5.10 1.33
N SER A 270 8.65 5.41 2.49
CA SER A 270 8.96 6.61 3.27
C SER A 270 10.07 6.32 4.25
N VAL A 271 11.11 7.15 4.30
CA VAL A 271 12.28 6.94 5.15
C VAL A 271 12.56 8.21 5.96
N GLN A 272 12.74 8.08 7.27
CA GLN A 272 13.11 9.22 8.12
C GLN A 272 14.53 9.69 7.77
N LEU A 273 14.75 11.00 7.67
CA LEU A 273 16.06 11.55 7.28
C LEU A 273 17.23 11.13 8.18
N GLN A 274 16.98 10.99 9.48
CA GLN A 274 17.98 10.56 10.45
C GLN A 274 18.06 9.04 10.60
N GLY A 275 17.22 8.30 9.88
CA GLY A 275 17.21 6.84 9.90
C GLY A 275 18.12 6.23 8.85
N ARG A 276 17.89 4.94 8.59
CA ARG A 276 18.51 4.18 7.50
C ARG A 276 17.47 3.33 6.79
N LEU A 277 17.64 3.18 5.48
CA LEU A 277 16.90 2.21 4.70
C LEU A 277 17.75 0.95 4.56
N LYS A 278 17.22 -0.19 4.98
CA LYS A 278 17.82 -1.50 4.70
C LYS A 278 17.00 -2.19 3.63
N VAL A 279 17.67 -2.64 2.58
CA VAL A 279 17.09 -3.51 1.55
C VAL A 279 17.66 -4.91 1.74
N SER A 280 16.77 -5.87 1.96
CA SER A 280 17.11 -7.27 2.21
C SER A 280 16.70 -8.11 1.01
N ILE A 281 17.63 -8.91 0.50
CA ILE A 281 17.40 -9.79 -0.65
C ILE A 281 17.65 -11.23 -0.24
N GLN A 282 16.70 -12.10 -0.55
CA GLN A 282 16.76 -13.52 -0.24
C GLN A 282 16.25 -14.34 -1.44
N GLY A 283 17.05 -15.28 -1.93
CA GLY A 283 16.59 -16.26 -2.92
C GLY A 283 16.24 -17.58 -2.24
N ILE A 284 15.27 -18.31 -2.76
CA ILE A 284 14.87 -19.64 -2.25
C ILE A 284 15.71 -20.72 -2.96
N ARG A 285 16.16 -21.74 -2.23
CA ARG A 285 16.87 -22.90 -2.82
C ARG A 285 15.92 -24.03 -3.20
N VAL A 286 16.42 -24.94 -4.05
CA VAL A 286 15.72 -26.12 -4.61
C VAL A 286 15.08 -27.03 -3.54
N TYR A 287 15.60 -27.03 -2.31
CA TYR A 287 15.07 -27.85 -1.21
C TYR A 287 14.16 -27.09 -0.23
N GLY A 288 13.75 -25.86 -0.55
CA GLY A 288 12.93 -25.02 0.33
C GLY A 288 13.69 -24.41 1.51
N GLU A 289 15.01 -24.62 1.59
CA GLU A 289 15.88 -23.92 2.52
C GLU A 289 16.16 -22.50 2.02
N SER A 290 15.94 -21.52 2.88
CA SER A 290 16.25 -20.11 2.63
C SER A 290 17.53 -19.74 3.39
N ASP A 291 18.56 -19.26 2.67
CA ASP A 291 19.72 -18.64 3.31
C ASP A 291 19.32 -17.35 4.04
N PRO A 292 20.10 -16.88 5.03
CA PRO A 292 19.83 -15.59 5.64
C PRO A 292 19.78 -14.48 4.58
N PRO A 293 18.87 -13.49 4.73
CA PRO A 293 18.79 -12.37 3.81
C PRO A 293 20.12 -11.62 3.75
N VAL A 294 20.48 -11.14 2.55
CA VAL A 294 21.63 -10.28 2.34
C VAL A 294 21.17 -8.83 2.39
N ASP A 295 21.75 -8.07 3.30
CA ASP A 295 21.32 -6.71 3.62
C ASP A 295 22.22 -5.67 2.94
N VAL A 296 21.59 -4.63 2.37
CA VAL A 296 22.25 -3.44 1.84
C VAL A 296 21.65 -2.21 2.50
N HIS A 297 22.51 -1.36 3.07
CA HIS A 297 22.09 -0.17 3.79
C HIS A 297 22.30 1.10 2.96
N PHE A 298 21.29 1.96 2.98
CA PHE A 298 21.33 3.26 2.35
C PHE A 298 21.05 4.37 3.36
N HIS A 299 21.79 5.47 3.20
CA HIS A 299 21.56 6.69 3.93
C HIS A 299 20.53 7.53 3.17
N PRO A 300 19.47 8.02 3.83
CA PRO A 300 18.48 8.89 3.22
C PRO A 300 19.13 10.15 2.63
N GLN A 301 18.63 10.58 1.48
CA GLN A 301 19.06 11.82 0.82
C GLN A 301 17.84 12.66 0.46
N ASP A 302 18.07 13.96 0.24
CA ASP A 302 17.00 14.88 -0.13
C ASP A 302 16.58 14.77 -1.60
N CYS A 303 17.51 14.35 -2.44
CA CYS A 303 17.35 14.20 -3.88
C CYS A 303 18.43 13.25 -4.42
N ASN A 304 18.46 13.06 -5.73
CA ASN A 304 19.43 12.26 -6.47
C ASN A 304 19.28 10.74 -6.27
N VAL A 305 20.14 9.98 -6.94
CA VAL A 305 20.14 8.53 -7.00
C VAL A 305 21.39 8.01 -6.31
N CYS A 306 21.25 6.94 -5.55
CA CYS A 306 22.38 6.17 -5.05
C CYS A 306 22.27 4.70 -5.47
N MET A 307 23.42 4.05 -5.55
CA MET A 307 23.52 2.63 -5.88
C MET A 307 24.22 1.88 -4.75
N GLY A 308 23.75 0.67 -4.48
CA GLY A 308 24.36 -0.27 -3.57
C GLY A 308 24.45 -1.63 -4.24
N SER A 309 25.38 -2.46 -3.80
CA SER A 309 25.59 -3.78 -4.38
C SER A 309 25.76 -4.82 -3.30
N CYS A 310 25.28 -6.04 -3.55
CA CYS A 310 25.57 -7.20 -2.73
C CYS A 310 25.83 -8.42 -3.61
N PHE A 311 26.12 -9.56 -2.97
CA PHE A 311 26.27 -10.84 -3.65
C PHE A 311 25.25 -11.83 -3.08
N VAL A 312 24.39 -12.36 -3.94
CA VAL A 312 23.43 -13.41 -3.60
C VAL A 312 23.85 -14.66 -4.35
N TYR A 313 24.19 -15.74 -3.63
CA TYR A 313 24.73 -16.98 -4.20
C TYR A 313 25.94 -16.78 -5.13
N GLY A 314 26.79 -15.81 -4.81
CA GLY A 314 27.99 -15.47 -5.60
C GLY A 314 27.71 -14.61 -6.83
N THR A 315 26.44 -14.29 -7.12
CA THR A 315 26.06 -13.39 -8.21
C THR A 315 25.86 -11.99 -7.66
N LYS A 316 26.48 -11.00 -8.33
CA LYS A 316 26.35 -9.59 -7.96
C LYS A 316 24.91 -9.12 -8.21
N VAL A 317 24.32 -8.43 -7.25
CA VAL A 317 23.02 -7.76 -7.38
C VAL A 317 23.22 -6.28 -7.09
N ASP A 318 22.85 -5.44 -8.05
CA ASP A 318 22.90 -3.98 -7.96
C ASP A 318 21.50 -3.43 -7.64
N ILE A 319 21.42 -2.57 -6.64
CA ILE A 319 20.19 -1.94 -6.16
C ILE A 319 20.32 -0.44 -6.38
N THR A 320 19.37 0.13 -7.13
CA THR A 320 19.33 1.57 -7.40
C THR A 320 18.17 2.20 -6.65
N VAL A 321 18.47 3.21 -5.84
CA VAL A 321 17.49 3.95 -5.04
C VAL A 321 17.48 5.41 -5.46
N ALA A 322 16.32 5.91 -5.89
CA ALA A 322 16.08 7.31 -6.17
C ALA A 322 15.45 7.97 -4.95
N TRP A 323 16.08 9.04 -4.47
CA TRP A 323 15.61 9.83 -3.34
C TRP A 323 14.87 11.06 -3.83
N SER A 324 13.81 11.43 -3.12
CA SER A 324 13.08 12.66 -3.36
C SER A 324 12.49 13.16 -2.06
N ARG A 325 12.57 14.47 -1.80
CA ARG A 325 11.65 15.14 -0.89
C ARG A 325 10.20 14.87 -1.31
N ILE A 326 9.27 15.08 -0.37
CA ILE A 326 7.85 14.90 -0.61
C ILE A 326 7.22 16.22 -1.08
N VAL A 327 6.16 16.11 -1.90
CA VAL A 327 5.33 17.25 -2.28
C VAL A 327 4.34 17.52 -1.15
N ARG A 328 4.36 18.74 -0.59
CA ARG A 328 3.42 19.12 0.47
C ARG A 328 2.00 19.36 -0.06
N ASP A 329 1.90 20.14 -1.13
CA ASP A 329 0.65 20.47 -1.78
C ASP A 329 0.90 20.49 -3.30
N LYS A 330 0.02 19.85 -4.07
CA LYS A 330 0.09 19.89 -5.53
C LYS A 330 0.08 21.31 -6.08
N MET A 331 -0.59 22.25 -5.42
CA MET A 331 -0.64 23.65 -5.85
C MET A 331 0.71 24.35 -5.75
N ASP A 332 1.58 23.95 -4.81
CA ASP A 332 2.92 24.54 -4.66
C ASP A 332 3.76 24.30 -5.93
N LEU A 333 3.57 23.14 -6.60
CA LEU A 333 4.24 22.81 -7.87
C LEU A 333 3.78 23.70 -9.03
N LEU A 334 2.51 24.16 -9.02
CA LEU A 334 1.98 25.00 -10.10
C LEU A 334 2.51 26.43 -10.00
N ILE A 335 2.66 26.95 -8.78
CA ILE A 335 3.15 28.31 -8.54
C ILE A 335 4.63 28.44 -8.98
N GLU A 336 5.44 27.41 -8.76
CA GLU A 336 6.83 27.40 -9.20
C GLU A 336 6.96 27.40 -10.72
N GLY A 337 6.10 26.68 -11.44
CA GLY A 337 6.09 26.67 -12.91
C GLY A 337 5.90 28.05 -13.54
N TYR A 338 5.18 28.97 -12.87
CA TYR A 338 5.01 30.35 -13.32
C TYR A 338 6.15 31.28 -12.93
N SER A 339 6.91 30.94 -11.88
CA SER A 339 7.97 31.80 -11.33
C SER A 339 9.25 31.79 -12.18
N TYR A 340 9.46 30.74 -12.99
CA TYR A 340 10.59 30.62 -13.92
C TYR A 340 10.28 31.08 -15.36
N GLN A 341 9.09 31.63 -15.60
CA GLN A 341 8.68 32.17 -16.91
C GLN A 341 8.70 33.71 -16.97
N ALA A 342 9.23 34.39 -15.95
CA ALA A 342 9.33 35.85 -15.87
C ALA A 342 10.76 36.35 -16.11
#